data_AF-A0A8H3I3L7-F1
#
_entry.id   AF-A0A8H3I3L7-F1
#
_cell.length_a   1.000
_cell.length_b   1.000
_cell.length_c   1.000
_cell.angle_alpha   90.00
_cell.angle_beta   90.00
_cell.angle_gamma   90.00
#
_symmetry.space_group_name_H-M   'P 1'
#
loop_
_entity.id
_entity.type
_entity.pdbx_description
1 polymer ?
#
loop_
_entity_poly.entity_id
_entity_poly.type
_entity_poly.pdbx_seq_one_letter_code
_entity_poly.pdbx_strand_id
1 'polypeptide(L)'
;MGDNPFGSCPQNPPLNTSKRTEFGRLGCTVYGYPSSGGVLIKEVDVVDMQFLHLDRFAPAQRSSNVIEEDEFCTRMRMLGAIWWADEQEWIDVQLGLREKTDLQRRHLVFGWPTNGEGVWMLRYENERAVPRDFGKVSLAVDMDERRQVMRQYGARFYDDAERVEELKDRP
;
A
#
# COMPACT_ATOMS: atom_id res chain seq x y z
N MET A 1 51.68 -15.91 14.98
CA MET A 1 50.83 -14.75 15.29
C MET A 1 50.64 -13.97 14.01
N GLY A 2 49.40 -13.94 13.53
CA GLY A 2 49.03 -13.32 12.27
C GLY A 2 47.53 -13.51 12.03
N ASP A 3 46.73 -13.20 13.05
CA ASP A 3 45.29 -13.00 12.90
C ASP A 3 45.06 -11.65 12.22
N ASN A 4 44.27 -11.62 11.16
CA ASN A 4 43.13 -10.71 11.16
C ASN A 4 41.97 -11.27 10.31
N PRO A 5 40.79 -11.52 10.90
CA PRO A 5 39.69 -12.24 10.29
C PRO A 5 38.55 -11.27 9.95
N PHE A 6 38.37 -10.93 8.68
CA PHE A 6 37.10 -10.34 8.24
C PHE A 6 36.74 -10.91 6.88
N GLY A 7 36.10 -12.08 6.94
CA GLY A 7 35.27 -12.53 5.83
C GLY A 7 34.24 -11.44 5.56
N SER A 8 34.36 -10.81 4.41
CA SER A 8 33.41 -9.81 3.92
C SER A 8 32.01 -10.38 4.06
N CYS A 9 31.16 -9.74 4.85
CA CYS A 9 29.73 -10.06 4.83
C CYS A 9 29.27 -10.04 3.37
N PRO A 10 28.51 -11.05 2.89
CA PRO A 10 27.92 -10.96 1.57
C PRO A 10 27.13 -9.66 1.54
N GLN A 11 27.55 -8.73 0.68
CA GLN A 11 26.78 -7.53 0.42
C GLN A 11 25.42 -8.03 -0.07
N ASN A 12 24.37 -7.73 0.69
CA ASN A 12 23.01 -7.97 0.20
C ASN A 12 22.95 -7.38 -1.20
N PRO A 13 22.48 -8.13 -2.20
CA PRO A 13 22.32 -7.59 -3.54
C PRO A 13 21.51 -6.29 -3.42
N PRO A 14 21.84 -5.25 -4.19
CA PRO A 14 21.06 -4.02 -4.16
C PRO A 14 19.59 -4.41 -4.35
N LEU A 15 18.74 -3.94 -3.42
CA LEU A 15 17.31 -4.17 -3.46
C LEU A 15 16.84 -3.90 -4.89
N ASN A 16 16.08 -4.82 -5.48
CA ASN A 16 15.60 -4.67 -6.83
C ASN A 16 14.51 -3.58 -6.88
N THR A 17 14.92 -2.31 -6.82
CA THR A 17 14.03 -1.15 -6.75
C THR A 17 13.44 -0.77 -8.11
N SER A 18 13.39 -1.68 -9.07
CA SER A 18 12.80 -1.43 -10.41
C SER A 18 11.32 -1.80 -10.46
N LYS A 19 10.88 -2.71 -9.60
CA LYS A 19 9.57 -3.35 -9.65
C LYS A 19 8.47 -2.40 -9.18
N ARG A 20 7.47 -2.11 -10.01
CA ARG A 20 6.29 -1.30 -9.64
C ARG A 20 5.07 -2.15 -9.32
N THR A 21 4.81 -3.18 -10.12
CA THR A 21 3.66 -4.08 -9.93
C THR A 21 4.10 -5.52 -10.03
N GLU A 22 3.52 -6.38 -9.20
CA GLU A 22 3.67 -7.83 -9.30
C GLU A 22 2.32 -8.52 -9.21
N PHE A 23 2.01 -9.28 -10.26
CA PHE A 23 0.79 -10.08 -10.32
C PHE A 23 1.02 -11.41 -9.62
N GLY A 24 0.24 -11.67 -8.58
CA GLY A 24 0.17 -12.94 -7.87
C GLY A 24 -1.07 -13.74 -8.24
N ARG A 25 -1.29 -14.86 -7.53
CA ARG A 25 -2.48 -15.72 -7.77
C ARG A 25 -3.81 -15.07 -7.39
N LEU A 26 -3.77 -14.11 -6.47
CA LEU A 26 -4.96 -13.52 -5.84
C LEU A 26 -5.17 -12.05 -6.18
N GLY A 27 -4.29 -11.45 -6.98
CA GLY A 27 -4.34 -10.02 -7.27
C GLY A 27 -2.97 -9.47 -7.65
N CYS A 28 -2.74 -8.20 -7.31
CA CYS A 28 -1.50 -7.51 -7.61
C CYS A 28 -0.98 -6.77 -6.38
N THR A 29 0.33 -6.80 -6.19
CA THR A 29 1.04 -5.99 -5.21
C THR A 29 1.73 -4.84 -5.92
N VAL A 30 1.50 -3.64 -5.44
CA VAL A 30 2.11 -2.41 -5.96
C VAL A 30 3.14 -1.89 -4.98
N TYR A 31 4.25 -1.42 -5.54
CA TYR A 31 5.42 -0.90 -4.82
C TYR A 31 5.63 0.57 -5.20
N GLY A 32 5.91 1.42 -4.22
CA GLY A 32 6.30 2.82 -4.39
C GLY A 32 7.60 3.11 -3.64
N TYR A 33 8.50 3.87 -4.24
CA TYR A 33 9.84 4.11 -3.68
C TYR A 33 10.06 5.59 -3.41
N PRO A 34 9.61 6.09 -2.24
CA PRO A 34 9.74 7.51 -1.94
C PRO A 34 11.21 7.91 -1.81
N SER A 35 11.52 9.15 -2.15
CA SER A 35 12.88 9.73 -2.05
C SER A 35 13.40 9.78 -0.61
N SER A 36 12.50 9.76 0.38
CA SER A 36 12.83 9.63 1.81
C SER A 36 13.42 8.26 2.19
N GLY A 37 13.39 7.27 1.28
CA GLY A 37 13.83 5.91 1.53
C GLY A 37 12.70 4.96 1.96
N GLY A 38 13.04 3.67 2.03
CA GLY A 38 12.09 2.59 2.26
C GLY A 38 11.21 2.28 1.04
N VAL A 39 10.11 1.58 1.27
CA VAL A 39 9.17 1.16 0.23
C VAL A 39 7.73 1.18 0.74
N LEU A 40 6.84 1.78 -0.04
CA LEU A 40 5.39 1.66 0.15
C LEU A 40 4.91 0.40 -0.54
N ILE A 41 4.20 -0.46 0.18
CA ILE A 41 3.67 -1.73 -0.35
C ILE A 41 2.16 -1.78 -0.09
N LYS A 42 1.40 -2.13 -1.12
CA LYS A 42 -0.04 -2.31 -1.04
C LYS A 42 -0.52 -3.42 -1.97
N GLU A 43 -1.37 -4.31 -1.45
CA GLU A 43 -2.21 -5.17 -2.29
C GLU A 43 -3.39 -4.35 -2.83
N VAL A 44 -3.55 -4.36 -4.15
CA VAL A 44 -4.50 -3.49 -4.85
C VAL A 44 -5.60 -4.29 -5.54
N ASP A 45 -6.81 -3.72 -5.55
CA ASP A 45 -7.90 -4.18 -6.41
C ASP A 45 -8.02 -3.34 -7.70
N VAL A 46 -9.10 -3.55 -8.46
CA VAL A 46 -9.34 -2.87 -9.73
C VAL A 46 -9.45 -1.34 -9.58
N VAL A 47 -10.11 -0.86 -8.53
CA VAL A 47 -10.34 0.58 -8.31
C VAL A 47 -9.03 1.24 -7.88
N ASP A 48 -8.24 0.56 -7.05
CA ASP A 48 -6.91 1.03 -6.66
C ASP A 48 -5.98 1.19 -7.88
N MET A 49 -5.95 0.20 -8.77
CA MET A 49 -5.15 0.27 -10.00
C MET A 49 -5.55 1.45 -10.88
N GLN A 50 -6.86 1.70 -11.04
CA GLN A 50 -7.35 2.85 -11.82
C GLN A 50 -6.93 4.18 -11.20
N PHE A 51 -7.05 4.31 -9.87
CA PHE A 51 -6.64 5.51 -9.14
C PHE A 51 -5.14 5.78 -9.26
N LEU A 52 -4.33 4.72 -9.31
CA LEU A 52 -2.89 4.81 -9.52
C LEU A 52 -2.48 5.00 -10.99
N HIS A 53 -3.44 4.96 -11.93
CA HIS A 53 -3.20 4.99 -13.38
C HIS A 53 -2.30 3.83 -13.85
N LEU A 54 -2.52 2.63 -13.30
CA LEU A 54 -1.79 1.42 -13.65
C LEU A 54 -2.59 0.52 -14.61
N ASP A 55 -1.87 -0.17 -15.48
CA ASP A 55 -2.44 -1.24 -16.30
C ASP A 55 -2.78 -2.45 -15.41
N ARG A 56 -3.96 -3.04 -15.63
CA ARG A 56 -4.49 -4.17 -14.84
C ARG A 56 -4.06 -5.53 -15.38
N PHE A 57 -3.42 -5.56 -16.55
CA PHE A 57 -3.08 -6.76 -17.29
C PHE A 57 -1.60 -6.84 -17.67
N ALA A 58 -0.84 -5.77 -17.51
CA ALA A 58 0.59 -5.73 -17.80
C ALA A 58 1.41 -5.19 -16.61
N PRO A 59 2.59 -5.77 -16.33
CA PRO A 59 3.46 -5.25 -15.28
C PRO A 59 4.04 -3.89 -15.67
N ALA A 60 4.01 -2.97 -14.72
CA ALA A 60 4.70 -1.69 -14.80
C ALA A 60 6.07 -1.74 -14.09
N GLN A 61 6.93 -0.80 -14.46
CA GLN A 61 8.21 -0.54 -13.79
C GLN A 61 8.15 0.81 -13.06
N ARG A 62 9.05 0.99 -12.10
CA ARG A 62 9.27 2.24 -11.37
C ARG A 62 9.63 3.37 -12.35
N SER A 63 9.23 4.62 -12.05
CA SER A 63 9.72 5.76 -12.83
C SER A 63 11.20 6.03 -12.51
N SER A 64 11.99 6.38 -13.52
CA SER A 64 13.36 6.88 -13.32
C SER A 64 13.38 8.32 -12.83
N ASN A 65 12.26 9.05 -12.94
CA ASN A 65 12.12 10.41 -12.45
C ASN A 65 11.67 10.39 -10.99
N VAL A 66 12.51 10.92 -10.09
CA VAL A 66 12.27 10.94 -8.64
C VAL A 66 11.00 11.73 -8.29
N ILE A 67 10.70 12.81 -9.00
CA ILE A 67 9.53 13.65 -8.72
C ILE A 67 8.25 12.89 -9.05
N GLU A 68 8.19 12.26 -10.23
CA GLU A 68 7.05 11.41 -10.63
C GLU A 68 6.88 10.22 -9.68
N GLU A 69 7.98 9.66 -9.19
CA GLU A 69 7.96 8.58 -8.21
C GLU A 69 7.37 9.02 -6.87
N ASP A 70 7.74 10.20 -6.37
CA ASP A 70 7.22 10.76 -5.13
C ASP A 70 5.74 11.12 -5.23
N GLU A 71 5.31 11.65 -6.38
CA GLU A 71 3.89 11.89 -6.68
C GLU A 71 3.10 10.58 -6.72
N PHE A 72 3.68 9.52 -7.30
CA PHE A 72 3.09 8.19 -7.28
C PHE A 72 2.98 7.64 -5.85
N CYS A 73 4.02 7.79 -5.04
CA CYS A 73 4.02 7.40 -3.62
C CYS A 73 2.95 8.17 -2.82
N THR A 74 2.75 9.45 -3.13
CA THR A 74 1.68 10.26 -2.53
C THR A 74 0.31 9.66 -2.83
N ARG A 75 0.04 9.28 -4.08
CA ARG A 75 -1.21 8.58 -4.44
C ARG A 75 -1.35 7.22 -3.77
N MET A 76 -0.27 6.46 -3.60
CA MET A 76 -0.30 5.21 -2.84
C MET A 76 -0.68 5.42 -1.37
N ARG A 77 -0.15 6.47 -0.73
CA ARG A 77 -0.52 6.83 0.66
C ARG A 77 -2.00 7.16 0.77
N MET A 78 -2.57 7.86 -0.22
CA MET A 78 -4.02 8.12 -0.27
C MET A 78 -4.86 6.84 -0.29
N LEU A 79 -4.32 5.71 -0.76
CA LEU A 79 -4.97 4.40 -0.73
C LEU A 79 -4.64 3.57 0.51
N GLY A 80 -3.93 4.13 1.49
CA GLY A 80 -3.51 3.43 2.70
C GLY A 80 -2.37 2.44 2.49
N ALA A 81 -1.50 2.67 1.49
CA ALA A 81 -0.27 1.90 1.37
C ALA A 81 0.60 2.07 2.62
N ILE A 82 1.22 0.98 3.06
CA ILE A 82 2.02 0.95 4.28
C ILE A 82 3.49 1.12 3.89
N TRP A 83 4.21 1.95 4.64
CA TRP A 83 5.66 2.10 4.52
C TRP A 83 6.40 0.99 5.26
N TRP A 84 7.48 0.52 4.65
CA TRP A 84 8.38 -0.51 5.15
C TRP A 84 9.82 -0.03 4.98
N ALA A 85 10.71 -0.43 5.88
CA ALA A 85 12.12 -0.09 5.78
C ALA A 85 12.75 -0.71 4.51
N ASP A 86 12.32 -1.91 4.16
CA ASP A 86 12.63 -2.60 2.91
C ASP A 86 11.59 -3.69 2.57
N GLU A 87 11.71 -4.31 1.40
CA GLU A 87 10.81 -5.39 0.96
C GLU A 87 10.97 -6.66 1.82
N GLN A 88 12.14 -6.91 2.41
CA GLN A 88 12.38 -8.09 3.24
C GLN A 88 11.58 -8.02 4.54
N GLU A 89 11.47 -6.84 5.16
CA GLU A 89 10.63 -6.64 6.35
C GLU A 89 9.15 -6.99 6.07
N TRP A 90 8.65 -6.62 4.89
CA TRP A 90 7.30 -6.99 4.47
C TRP A 90 7.18 -8.51 4.27
N ILE A 91 8.14 -9.13 3.59
CA ILE A 91 8.18 -10.59 3.37
C ILE A 91 8.18 -11.34 4.72
N ASP A 92 9.02 -10.93 5.67
CA ASP A 92 9.11 -11.55 6.99
C ASP A 92 7.77 -11.48 7.74
N VAL A 93 7.05 -10.37 7.62
CA VAL A 93 5.70 -10.23 8.17
C VAL A 93 4.68 -11.13 7.46
N GLN A 94 4.72 -11.22 6.12
CA GLN A 94 3.81 -12.10 5.37
C GLN A 94 4.06 -13.58 5.66
N LEU A 95 5.31 -13.98 5.90
CA LEU A 95 5.70 -15.34 6.25
C LEU A 95 5.51 -15.66 7.75
N GLY A 96 5.09 -14.68 8.56
CA GLY A 96 4.91 -14.85 10.00
C GLY A 96 6.23 -15.00 10.78
N LEU A 97 7.35 -14.64 10.17
CA LEU A 97 8.68 -14.58 10.81
C LEU A 97 8.81 -13.36 11.73
N ARG A 98 7.97 -12.34 11.51
CA ARG A 98 7.87 -11.14 12.33
C ARG A 98 6.41 -10.79 12.63
N GLU A 99 6.13 -10.32 13.83
CA GLU A 99 4.80 -9.79 14.17
C GLU A 99 4.51 -8.47 13.45
N LYS A 100 3.24 -8.29 13.05
CA LYS A 100 2.71 -7.02 12.54
C LYS A 100 2.66 -5.99 13.67
N THR A 101 3.07 -4.75 13.39
CA THR A 101 2.77 -3.60 14.27
C THR A 101 1.28 -3.31 14.29
N ASP A 102 0.81 -2.50 15.25
CA ASP A 102 -0.60 -2.08 15.30
C ASP A 102 -1.03 -1.33 14.03
N LEU A 103 -0.11 -0.66 13.33
CA LEU A 103 -0.41 -0.02 12.05
C LEU A 103 -0.56 -1.07 10.94
N GLN A 104 0.39 -2.01 10.86
CA GLN A 104 0.41 -3.08 9.85
C GLN A 104 -0.74 -4.07 10.00
N ARG A 105 -1.32 -4.19 11.21
CA ARG A 105 -2.51 -5.03 11.44
C ARG A 105 -3.78 -4.40 10.90
N ARG A 106 -3.92 -3.07 10.93
CA ARG A 106 -5.17 -2.40 10.57
C ARG A 106 -5.52 -2.66 9.10
N HIS A 107 -6.79 -2.94 8.86
CA HIS A 107 -7.32 -2.98 7.50
C HIS A 107 -7.99 -1.64 7.20
N LEU A 108 -7.38 -0.87 6.30
CA LEU A 108 -7.83 0.45 5.89
C LEU A 108 -8.26 0.43 4.42
N VAL A 109 -9.43 0.98 4.15
CA VAL A 109 -9.90 1.19 2.77
C VAL A 109 -10.36 2.63 2.64
N PHE A 110 -9.93 3.28 1.56
CA PHE A 110 -10.26 4.65 1.24
C PHE A 110 -11.11 4.74 -0.03
N GLY A 111 -12.10 5.62 0.01
CA GLY A 111 -12.94 5.99 -1.13
C GLY A 111 -12.85 7.49 -1.37
N TRP A 112 -12.19 7.87 -2.44
CA TRP A 112 -12.01 9.27 -2.84
C TRP A 112 -13.08 9.65 -3.86
N PRO A 113 -13.97 10.60 -3.57
CA PRO A 113 -15.01 10.97 -4.51
C PRO A 113 -14.42 11.69 -5.72
N THR A 114 -15.02 11.46 -6.89
CA THR A 114 -14.53 12.00 -8.18
C THR A 114 -14.54 13.53 -8.22
N ASN A 115 -15.38 14.18 -7.39
CA ASN A 115 -15.43 15.64 -7.25
C ASN A 115 -14.31 16.21 -6.36
N GLY A 116 -13.50 15.36 -5.71
CA GLY A 116 -12.41 15.77 -4.81
C GLY A 116 -12.84 16.24 -3.42
N GLU A 117 -14.13 16.14 -3.07
CA GLU A 117 -14.65 16.65 -1.80
C GLU A 117 -14.59 15.59 -0.69
N GLY A 118 -13.55 15.67 0.14
CA GLY A 118 -13.38 14.83 1.32
C GLY A 118 -12.95 13.40 1.00
N VAL A 119 -13.05 12.51 1.99
CA VAL A 119 -12.63 11.11 1.89
C VAL A 119 -13.51 10.20 2.74
N TRP A 120 -13.86 9.05 2.18
CA TRP A 120 -14.49 7.96 2.93
C TRP A 120 -13.43 6.99 3.42
N MET A 121 -13.50 6.61 4.69
CA MET A 121 -12.58 5.64 5.28
C MET A 121 -13.35 4.51 5.96
N LEU A 122 -12.93 3.29 5.68
CA LEU A 122 -13.22 2.12 6.50
C LEU A 122 -11.98 1.74 7.30
N ARG A 123 -12.21 1.33 8.54
CA ARG A 123 -11.15 0.89 9.44
C ARG A 123 -11.60 -0.32 10.23
N TYR A 124 -10.83 -1.39 10.13
CA TYR A 124 -10.89 -2.54 11.02
C TYR A 124 -9.57 -2.70 11.76
N GLU A 125 -9.65 -3.18 13.00
CA GLU A 125 -8.47 -3.39 13.85
C GLU A 125 -7.49 -4.40 13.25
N ASN A 126 -8.03 -5.42 12.57
CA ASN A 126 -7.27 -6.46 11.90
C ASN A 126 -8.13 -7.22 10.87
N GLU A 127 -7.49 -8.06 10.07
CA GLU A 127 -8.14 -8.92 9.07
C GLU A 127 -9.25 -9.81 9.65
N ARG A 128 -9.18 -10.22 10.93
CA ARG A 128 -10.25 -11.05 11.56
C ARG A 128 -11.50 -10.25 11.88
N ALA A 129 -11.38 -8.92 12.03
CA ALA A 129 -12.50 -8.02 12.24
C ALA A 129 -13.20 -7.64 10.92
N VAL A 130 -12.62 -7.98 9.76
CA VAL A 130 -13.22 -7.72 8.45
C VAL A 130 -14.41 -8.69 8.23
N PRO A 131 -15.60 -8.19 7.85
CA PRO A 131 -16.76 -9.04 7.56
C PRO A 131 -16.50 -10.06 6.45
N ARG A 132 -17.13 -11.24 6.54
CA ARG A 132 -16.89 -12.34 5.58
C ARG A 132 -17.23 -11.99 4.12
N ASP A 133 -18.20 -11.10 3.91
CA ASP A 133 -18.65 -10.69 2.59
C ASP A 133 -17.96 -9.41 2.08
N PHE A 134 -16.92 -8.94 2.78
CA PHE A 134 -16.22 -7.69 2.47
C PHE A 134 -15.61 -7.64 1.07
N GLY A 135 -15.38 -8.80 0.44
CA GLY A 135 -14.97 -8.88 -0.97
C GLY A 135 -15.87 -8.13 -1.94
N LYS A 136 -17.12 -7.80 -1.56
CA LYS A 136 -18.00 -6.89 -2.32
C LYS A 136 -17.36 -5.53 -2.59
N VAL A 137 -16.52 -5.01 -1.68
CA VAL A 137 -15.83 -3.72 -1.87
C VAL A 137 -14.87 -3.79 -3.07
N SER A 138 -14.19 -4.92 -3.25
CA SER A 138 -13.26 -5.15 -4.37
C SER A 138 -13.95 -5.44 -5.70
N LEU A 139 -15.27 -5.63 -5.71
CA LEU A 139 -16.08 -5.79 -6.92
C LEU A 139 -16.48 -4.45 -7.54
N ALA A 140 -16.31 -3.34 -6.82
CA ALA A 140 -16.55 -2.01 -7.37
C ALA A 140 -15.66 -1.77 -8.59
N VAL A 141 -16.17 -1.03 -9.57
CA VAL A 141 -15.41 -0.70 -10.80
C VAL A 141 -14.88 0.73 -10.82
N ASP A 142 -15.33 1.58 -9.90
CA ASP A 142 -14.86 2.95 -9.69
C ASP A 142 -14.96 3.38 -8.22
N MET A 143 -14.44 4.56 -7.90
CA MET A 143 -14.43 5.11 -6.53
C MET A 143 -15.83 5.48 -5.99
N ASP A 144 -16.75 5.87 -6.87
CA ASP A 144 -18.10 6.27 -6.49
C ASP A 144 -18.94 5.06 -6.06
N GLU A 145 -18.83 3.94 -6.78
CA GLU A 145 -19.40 2.64 -6.44
C GLU A 145 -18.72 2.07 -5.19
N ARG A 146 -17.38 2.11 -5.13
CA ARG A 146 -16.64 1.65 -3.94
C ARG A 146 -17.16 2.36 -2.70
N ARG A 147 -17.27 3.69 -2.73
CA ARG A 147 -17.86 4.47 -1.64
C ARG A 147 -19.25 3.98 -1.27
N GLN A 148 -20.13 3.75 -2.25
CA GLN A 148 -21.49 3.27 -1.98
C GLN A 148 -21.49 1.93 -1.23
N VAL A 149 -20.62 1.00 -1.63
CA VAL A 149 -20.45 -0.29 -0.93
C VAL A 149 -19.85 -0.07 0.45
N MET A 150 -18.81 0.75 0.58
CA MET A 150 -18.15 1.06 1.85
C MET A 150 -19.12 1.58 2.92
N ARG A 151 -20.14 2.36 2.54
CA ARG A 151 -21.18 2.85 3.47
C ARG A 151 -21.95 1.73 4.15
N GLN A 152 -22.17 0.61 3.47
CA GLN A 152 -22.85 -0.58 4.03
C GLN A 152 -22.02 -1.23 5.16
N TYR A 153 -20.70 -0.99 5.14
CA TYR A 153 -19.73 -1.53 6.08
C TYR A 153 -19.36 -0.55 7.21
N GLY A 154 -20.07 0.58 7.33
CA GLY A 154 -19.86 1.57 8.40
C GLY A 154 -18.75 2.56 8.11
N ALA A 155 -18.46 2.84 6.82
CA ALA A 155 -17.49 3.85 6.44
C ALA A 155 -17.82 5.22 7.03
N ARG A 156 -16.79 5.94 7.47
CA ARG A 156 -16.89 7.30 7.96
C ARG A 156 -16.46 8.27 6.87
N PHE A 157 -17.20 9.36 6.75
CA PHE A 157 -16.84 10.47 5.87
C PHE A 157 -16.06 11.53 6.64
N TYR A 158 -15.01 12.02 6.01
CA TYR A 158 -14.22 13.15 6.46
C TYR A 158 -14.30 14.21 5.36
N ASP A 159 -14.75 15.40 5.71
CA ASP A 159 -14.82 16.58 4.84
C ASP A 159 -13.44 17.09 4.43
N ASP A 160 -12.41 16.75 5.22
CA ASP A 160 -11.03 17.12 5.01
C ASP A 160 -10.12 15.91 5.26
N ALA A 161 -9.28 15.59 4.28
CA ALA A 161 -8.31 14.50 4.36
C ALA A 161 -7.27 14.70 5.47
N GLU A 162 -6.95 15.94 5.84
CA GLU A 162 -6.02 16.24 6.94
C GLU A 162 -6.54 15.77 8.31
N ARG A 163 -7.86 15.55 8.44
CA ARG A 163 -8.47 15.01 9.66
C ARG A 163 -8.29 13.49 9.79
N VAL A 164 -7.82 12.83 8.74
CA VAL A 164 -7.55 11.38 8.76
C VAL A 164 -6.14 11.13 9.25
N GLU A 165 -6.00 10.69 10.50
CA GLU A 165 -4.70 10.41 11.12
C GLU A 165 -3.89 9.32 10.42
N GLU A 166 -4.58 8.43 9.71
CA GLU A 166 -4.00 7.36 8.92
C GLU A 166 -3.38 7.85 7.60
N LEU A 167 -3.75 9.05 7.13
CA LEU A 167 -3.18 9.68 5.94
C LEU A 167 -2.05 10.67 6.25
N LYS A 168 -1.84 11.01 7.52
CA LYS A 168 -0.75 11.89 7.93
C LYS A 168 0.58 11.17 7.72
N ASP A 169 1.52 11.84 7.03
CA ASP A 169 2.86 11.34 6.77
C ASP A 169 3.47 10.81 8.07
N ARG A 170 3.76 9.51 8.09
CA ARG A 170 4.64 8.91 9.08
C ARG A 170 5.91 8.49 8.37
N PRO A 171 7.08 8.83 8.93
CA PRO A 171 8.37 8.46 8.39
C PRO A 171 8.56 6.95 8.33
#